data_AF-A0A7Y2KKM0-F1
#
_entry.id   AF-A0A7Y2KKM0-F1
#
_cell.length_a   1.000
_cell.length_b   1.000
_cell.length_c   1.000
_cell.angle_alpha   90.00
_cell.angle_beta   90.00
_cell.angle_gamma   90.00
#
_symmetry.space_group_name_H-M   'P 1'
#
loop_
_entity.id
_entity.type
_entity.pdbx_description
1 polymer ?
#
loop_
_entity_poly.entity_id
_entity_poly.type
_entity_poly.pdbx_seq_one_letter_code
_entity_poly.pdbx_strand_id
1 'polypeptide(L)'
;RLLFHAVQLSGVAFLFWTPWDLKEFVGIRQWERSRKGRPREPGRNERLFTGKAYGIVRHPLYFGISVIAAFHPVQSRNTFVSMVLAILYFYVGTFFEERRMVRTFGQEYRDYQRRVPRFLPVPKSRKGASL
;
A
#
# COMPACT_ATOMS: atom_id res chain seq x y z
N ARG A 1 -12.31 -7.06 23.44
CA ARG A 1 -11.32 -8.02 22.87
C ARG A 1 -11.74 -8.49 21.47
N LEU A 2 -12.93 -9.08 21.29
CA LEU A 2 -13.45 -9.51 19.97
C LEU A 2 -13.43 -8.40 18.90
N LEU A 3 -13.83 -7.17 19.28
CA LEU A 3 -13.81 -6.02 18.37
C LEU A 3 -12.42 -5.72 17.78
N PHE A 4 -11.36 -5.76 18.60
CA PHE A 4 -9.99 -5.52 18.15
C PHE A 4 -9.55 -6.58 17.14
N HIS A 5 -9.85 -7.85 17.41
CA HIS A 5 -9.56 -8.93 16.47
C HIS A 5 -10.38 -8.83 15.18
N ALA A 6 -11.64 -8.41 15.24
CA ALA A 6 -12.45 -8.17 14.05
C ALA A 6 -11.84 -7.07 13.15
N VAL A 7 -11.35 -5.97 13.76
CA VAL A 7 -10.65 -4.92 13.01
C VAL A 7 -9.34 -5.44 12.42
N GLN A 8 -8.55 -6.21 13.17
CA GLN A 8 -7.32 -6.81 12.64
C GLN A 8 -7.60 -7.77 11.47
N LEU A 9 -8.61 -8.62 11.57
CA LEU A 9 -9.03 -9.53 10.50
C LEU A 9 -9.47 -8.75 9.26
N SER A 10 -10.17 -7.63 9.43
CA SER A 10 -10.55 -6.76 8.31
C SER A 10 -9.32 -6.14 7.63
N GLY A 11 -8.31 -5.73 8.41
CA GLY A 11 -7.03 -5.25 7.90
C GLY A 11 -6.26 -6.32 7.14
N VAL A 12 -6.24 -7.55 7.66
CA VAL A 12 -5.62 -8.72 7.00
C VAL A 12 -6.35 -9.03 5.70
N ALA A 13 -7.69 -9.09 5.70
CA ALA A 13 -8.49 -9.32 4.49
C ALA A 13 -8.24 -8.24 3.43
N PHE A 14 -8.16 -6.97 3.85
CA PHE A 14 -7.79 -5.86 2.97
C PHE A 14 -6.40 -6.05 2.38
N LEU A 15 -5.42 -6.47 3.19
CA LEU A 15 -4.08 -6.79 2.71
C LEU A 15 -4.09 -7.93 1.70
N PHE A 16 -4.78 -9.05 1.96
CA PHE A 16 -4.89 -10.15 0.99
C PHE A 16 -5.53 -9.73 -0.34
N TRP A 17 -6.43 -8.75 -0.31
CA TRP A 17 -7.03 -8.20 -1.53
C TRP A 17 -6.07 -7.31 -2.33
N THR A 18 -5.04 -6.75 -1.69
CA THR A 18 -3.92 -6.10 -2.38
C THR A 18 -3.23 -7.12 -3.29
N PRO A 19 -2.93 -6.80 -4.56
CA PRO A 19 -2.27 -7.74 -5.44
C PRO A 19 -0.80 -7.88 -5.03
N TRP A 20 -0.46 -8.93 -4.30
CA TRP A 20 0.91 -9.26 -3.91
C TRP A 20 1.70 -9.82 -5.09
N ASP A 21 2.98 -9.46 -5.17
CA ASP A 21 3.95 -10.14 -6.04
C ASP A 21 5.11 -10.62 -5.17
N LEU A 22 4.86 -11.67 -4.41
CA LEU A 22 5.83 -12.17 -3.42
C LEU A 22 7.15 -12.57 -4.11
N LYS A 23 7.08 -13.13 -5.32
CA LYS A 23 8.28 -13.53 -6.08
C LYS A 23 9.12 -12.34 -6.54
N GLU A 24 8.50 -11.21 -6.84
CA GLU A 24 9.23 -9.96 -7.11
C GLU A 24 9.81 -9.38 -5.80
N PHE A 25 9.04 -9.41 -4.71
CA PHE A 25 9.47 -8.92 -3.39
C PHE A 25 10.67 -9.67 -2.82
N VAL A 26 10.65 -11.01 -2.87
CA VAL A 26 11.78 -11.84 -2.40
C VAL A 26 12.92 -11.91 -3.42
N GLY A 27 12.82 -11.23 -4.56
CA GLY A 27 13.87 -11.20 -5.58
C GLY A 27 14.00 -12.48 -6.42
N ILE A 28 13.16 -13.50 -6.23
CA ILE A 28 13.19 -14.74 -7.04
C ILE A 28 13.00 -14.42 -8.53
N ARG A 29 12.09 -13.51 -8.87
CA ARG A 29 11.91 -13.06 -10.28
C ARG A 29 13.14 -12.36 -10.82
N GLN A 30 13.86 -11.61 -10.00
CA GLN A 30 15.10 -10.95 -10.40
C GLN A 30 16.20 -11.99 -10.61
N TRP A 31 16.31 -12.97 -9.72
CA TRP A 31 17.27 -14.08 -9.83
C TRP A 31 17.01 -14.95 -11.06
N GLU A 32 15.76 -15.33 -11.32
CA GLU A 32 15.37 -16.10 -12.51
C GLU A 32 15.65 -15.34 -13.81
N ARG A 33 15.41 -14.03 -13.85
CA ARG A 33 15.73 -13.17 -15.01
C ARG A 33 17.23 -13.13 -15.26
N SER A 34 18.03 -12.91 -14.20
CA SER A 34 19.49 -12.92 -14.29
C SER A 34 20.04 -14.27 -14.75
N ARG A 35 19.45 -15.39 -14.30
CA ARG A 35 19.86 -16.75 -14.72
C ARG A 35 19.52 -17.06 -16.18
N LYS A 36 18.41 -16.55 -16.72
CA LYS A 36 17.91 -16.88 -18.07
C LYS A 36 18.43 -15.95 -19.17
N GLY A 37 19.29 -14.97 -18.84
CA GLY A 37 19.83 -14.00 -19.81
C GLY A 37 18.75 -13.19 -20.53
N ARG A 38 17.54 -13.09 -19.98
CA ARG A 38 16.42 -12.39 -20.64
C ARG A 38 16.64 -10.88 -20.54
N PRO A 39 16.38 -10.12 -21.61
CA PRO A 39 16.39 -8.66 -21.54
C PRO A 39 15.42 -8.18 -20.45
N ARG A 40 15.74 -7.03 -19.86
CA ARG A 40 15.00 -6.43 -18.75
C ARG A 40 13.63 -5.99 -19.27
N GLU A 41 12.67 -6.90 -19.29
CA GLU A 41 11.28 -6.54 -19.56
C GLU A 41 10.77 -5.61 -18.45
N PRO A 42 9.91 -4.63 -18.78
CA PRO A 42 9.39 -3.72 -17.80
C PRO A 42 8.78 -4.49 -16.64
N GLY A 43 9.39 -4.37 -15.45
CA GLY A 43 8.86 -5.01 -14.27
C GLY A 43 7.43 -4.53 -14.02
N ARG A 44 6.64 -5.26 -13.22
CA ARG A 44 5.32 -4.77 -12.78
C ARG A 44 5.41 -3.39 -12.09
N ASN A 45 6.59 -3.02 -11.59
CA ASN A 45 6.92 -1.70 -11.03
C ASN A 45 7.08 -0.59 -12.09
N GLU A 46 7.10 -0.93 -13.37
CA GLU A 46 7.18 0.01 -14.51
C GLU A 46 5.83 0.28 -15.16
N ARG A 47 4.76 -0.40 -14.71
CA ARG A 47 3.37 -0.08 -15.08
C ARG A 47 2.61 0.42 -13.85
N LEU A 48 1.87 1.52 -14.00
CA LEU A 48 1.09 2.05 -12.90
C LEU A 48 -0.16 1.19 -12.68
N PHE A 49 -0.21 0.47 -11.56
CA PHE A 49 -1.37 -0.33 -11.18
C PHE A 49 -2.23 0.42 -10.14
N THR A 50 -3.50 0.70 -10.48
CA THR A 50 -4.43 1.48 -9.64
C THR A 50 -5.70 0.72 -9.24
N GLY A 51 -5.74 -0.59 -9.47
CA GLY A 51 -6.90 -1.44 -9.16
C GLY A 51 -6.93 -1.98 -7.72
N LYS A 52 -8.04 -2.64 -7.35
CA LYS A 52 -8.26 -3.28 -6.04
C LYS A 52 -8.00 -2.29 -4.88
N ALA A 53 -7.23 -2.68 -3.87
CA ALA A 53 -6.90 -1.86 -2.72
C ALA A 53 -6.20 -0.52 -3.08
N TYR A 54 -5.42 -0.49 -4.18
CA TYR A 54 -4.81 0.76 -4.68
C TYR A 54 -5.85 1.76 -5.21
N GLY A 55 -7.06 1.32 -5.56
CA GLY A 55 -8.16 2.22 -5.94
C GLY A 55 -8.85 2.91 -4.76
N ILE A 56 -8.58 2.44 -3.54
CA ILE A 56 -9.20 2.90 -2.29
C ILE A 56 -8.26 3.85 -1.54
N VAL A 57 -6.99 3.47 -1.42
CA VAL A 57 -5.94 4.27 -0.80
C VAL A 57 -4.64 4.03 -1.57
N ARG A 58 -3.80 5.06 -1.72
CA ARG A 58 -2.57 4.95 -2.53
C ARG A 58 -1.54 3.98 -1.93
N HIS A 59 -1.60 3.80 -0.62
CA HIS A 59 -0.63 3.09 0.20
C HIS A 59 -1.31 1.97 1.01
N PRO A 60 -1.95 0.98 0.35
CA PRO A 60 -2.81 0.00 1.02
C PRO A 60 -2.04 -0.91 1.97
N LEU A 61 -0.78 -1.22 1.65
CA LEU A 61 0.10 -2.01 2.51
C LEU A 61 0.37 -1.28 3.83
N TYR A 62 0.81 -0.02 3.74
CA TYR A 62 1.10 0.81 4.90
C TYR A 62 -0.15 1.03 5.76
N PHE A 63 -1.30 1.28 5.13
CA PHE A 63 -2.58 1.40 5.83
C PHE A 63 -2.96 0.12 6.56
N GLY A 64 -2.97 -1.03 5.87
CA GLY A 64 -3.36 -2.31 6.46
C GLY A 64 -2.46 -2.75 7.62
N ILE A 65 -1.14 -2.60 7.46
CA ILE A 65 -0.18 -2.89 8.55
C ILE A 65 -0.40 -1.95 9.74
N SER A 66 -0.65 -0.66 9.48
CA SER A 66 -0.90 0.31 10.54
C SER A 66 -2.18 0.00 11.31
N VAL A 67 -3.25 -0.45 10.63
CA VAL A 67 -4.49 -0.88 11.29
C VAL A 67 -4.24 -2.12 12.16
N ILE A 68 -3.53 -3.13 11.64
CA ILE A 68 -3.22 -4.35 12.40
C ILE A 68 -2.39 -4.02 13.66
N ALA A 69 -1.40 -3.14 13.52
CA ALA A 69 -0.53 -2.71 14.60
C ALA A 69 -1.27 -1.86 15.65
N ALA A 70 -2.09 -0.90 15.19
CA ALA A 70 -2.87 0.01 16.04
C ALA A 70 -3.92 -0.71 16.88
N PHE A 71 -4.54 -1.76 16.34
CA PHE A 71 -5.58 -2.52 17.02
C PHE A 71 -5.04 -3.77 17.71
N HIS A 72 -3.73 -3.83 18.00
CA HIS A 72 -3.16 -4.90 18.80
C HIS A 72 -3.72 -4.85 20.24
N PRO A 73 -4.35 -5.93 20.74
CA PRO A 73 -5.17 -5.88 21.95
C PRO A 73 -4.37 -5.73 23.26
N VAL A 74 -3.06 -6.00 23.23
CA VAL A 74 -2.17 -5.88 24.38
C VAL A 74 -1.02 -4.97 23.99
N GLN A 75 -1.00 -3.74 24.51
CA GLN A 75 0.05 -2.77 24.24
C GLN A 75 0.66 -2.33 25.56
N SER A 76 1.96 -2.60 25.75
CA SER A 76 2.74 -1.96 26.80
C SER A 76 3.06 -0.51 26.39
N ARG A 77 3.45 0.34 27.35
CA ARG A 77 3.91 1.72 27.05
C ARG A 77 5.01 1.73 25.98
N ASN A 78 5.97 0.82 26.08
CA ASN A 78 7.07 0.72 25.12
C ASN A 78 6.56 0.29 23.73
N THR A 79 5.69 -0.72 23.68
CA THR A 79 5.10 -1.21 22.43
C THR A 79 4.28 -0.14 21.74
N PHE A 80 3.52 0.65 22.50
CA PHE A 80 2.73 1.76 21.97
C PHE A 80 3.59 2.86 21.36
N VAL A 81 4.65 3.29 22.07
CA VAL A 81 5.58 4.29 21.53
C VAL A 81 6.26 3.76 20.26
N SER A 82 6.76 2.53 20.27
CA SER A 82 7.37 1.91 19.09
C SER A 82 6.38 1.80 17.92
N MET A 83 5.12 1.47 18.18
CA MET A 83 4.07 1.40 17.17
C MET A 83 3.82 2.78 16.54
N VAL A 84 3.66 3.83 17.35
CA VAL A 84 3.46 5.21 16.84
C VAL A 84 4.63 5.65 15.98
N LEU A 85 5.87 5.41 16.44
CA LEU A 85 7.08 5.74 15.69
C LEU A 85 7.17 4.97 14.37
N ALA A 86 6.85 3.67 14.37
CA ALA A 86 6.85 2.84 13.16
C ALA A 86 5.80 3.31 12.14
N ILE A 87 4.58 3.62 12.59
CA ILE A 87 3.53 4.18 11.73
C ILE A 87 3.99 5.52 11.15
N LEU A 88 4.52 6.43 11.99
CA LEU A 88 5.02 7.72 11.51
C LEU A 88 6.12 7.54 10.46
N TYR A 89 7.09 6.66 10.71
CA TYR A 89 8.17 6.33 9.79
C TYR A 89 7.64 5.85 8.43
N PHE A 90 6.68 4.92 8.42
CA PHE A 90 6.04 4.44 7.19
C PHE A 90 5.38 5.57 6.41
N TYR A 91 4.64 6.43 7.11
CA TYR A 91 3.91 7.52 6.48
C TYR A 91 4.84 8.60 5.92
N VAL A 92 5.97 8.87 6.59
CA VAL A 92 7.04 9.72 6.04
C VAL A 92 7.65 9.08 4.79
N GLY A 93 7.90 7.77 4.79
CA GLY A 93 8.39 7.01 3.64
C GLY A 93 7.53 7.20 2.39
N THR A 94 6.20 7.25 2.55
CA THR A 94 5.28 7.46 1.42
C THR A 94 5.57 8.73 0.63
N PHE A 95 6.02 9.82 1.26
CA PHE A 95 6.32 11.07 0.54
C PHE A 95 7.48 10.89 -0.45
N PHE A 96 8.50 10.13 -0.07
CA PHE A 96 9.62 9.82 -0.95
C PHE A 96 9.21 8.87 -2.07
N GLU A 97 8.37 7.89 -1.75
CA GLU A 97 7.81 6.95 -2.72
C GLU A 97 6.96 7.66 -3.76
N GLU A 98 6.04 8.55 -3.35
CA GLU A 98 5.22 9.32 -4.28
C GLU A 98 6.06 10.24 -5.16
N ARG A 99 7.10 10.90 -4.60
CA ARG A 99 8.03 11.71 -5.41
C ARG A 99 8.74 10.87 -6.47
N ARG A 100 9.14 9.64 -6.14
CA ARG A 100 9.71 8.69 -7.11
C ARG A 100 8.67 8.31 -8.16
N MET A 101 7.45 7.98 -7.76
CA MET A 101 6.39 7.61 -8.70
C MET A 101 6.00 8.75 -9.64
N VAL A 102 5.95 10.00 -9.17
CA VAL A 102 5.75 11.18 -10.04
C VAL A 102 6.89 11.30 -11.06
N ARG A 103 8.14 11.02 -10.68
CA ARG A 103 9.29 11.05 -11.61
C ARG A 103 9.22 9.91 -12.64
N THR A 104 8.74 8.74 -12.25
CA THR A 104 8.65 7.56 -13.13
C THR A 104 7.44 7.60 -14.07
N PHE A 105 6.27 7.97 -13.56
CA PHE A 105 4.98 7.87 -14.28
C PHE A 105 4.39 9.23 -14.68
N GLY A 106 5.01 10.34 -14.26
CA GLY A 106 4.64 11.68 -14.69
C GLY A 106 3.18 12.04 -14.38
N GLN A 107 2.45 12.46 -15.42
CA GLN A 107 1.08 12.95 -15.31
C GLN A 107 0.09 11.85 -14.92
N GLU A 108 0.31 10.60 -15.37
CA GLU A 108 -0.57 9.47 -15.06
C GLU A 108 -0.68 9.25 -13.55
N TYR A 109 0.46 9.34 -12.86
CA TYR A 109 0.47 9.24 -11.40
C TYR A 109 -0.17 10.46 -10.73
N ARG A 110 0.06 11.68 -11.25
CA ARG A 110 -0.59 12.89 -10.71
C ARG A 110 -2.12 12.80 -10.80
N ASP A 111 -2.66 12.25 -11.89
CA ASP A 111 -4.10 12.05 -12.03
C ASP A 111 -4.61 10.99 -11.04
N TYR A 112 -3.84 9.93 -10.84
CA TYR A 112 -4.12 8.96 -9.78
C TYR A 112 -4.09 9.60 -8.38
N GLN A 113 -3.13 10.48 -8.09
CA GLN A 113 -3.03 11.22 -6.83
C GLN A 113 -4.25 12.11 -6.56
N ARG A 114 -4.91 12.63 -7.59
CA ARG A 114 -6.15 13.41 -7.46
C ARG A 114 -7.37 12.54 -7.16
N ARG A 115 -7.38 11.29 -7.64
CA ARG A 115 -8.52 10.37 -7.51
C ARG A 115 -8.51 9.53 -6.24
N VAL A 116 -7.33 9.26 -5.68
CA VAL A 116 -7.15 8.31 -4.57
C VAL A 116 -6.42 8.98 -3.40
N PRO A 117 -6.96 8.92 -2.17
CA PRO A 117 -6.35 9.53 -0.99
C PRO A 117 -5.03 8.84 -0.61
N ARG A 118 -4.15 9.56 0.11
CA ARG A 118 -2.87 9.00 0.58
C ARG A 118 -3.02 7.93 1.66
N PHE A 119 -3.83 8.24 2.67
CA PHE A 119 -3.69 7.66 4.01
C PHE A 119 -4.97 7.00 4.49
N LEU A 120 -6.09 7.70 4.43
CA LEU A 120 -7.37 7.19 4.89
C LEU A 120 -8.29 6.94 3.70
N PRO A 121 -8.94 5.77 3.63
CA PRO A 121 -9.96 5.50 2.64
C PRO A 121 -11.14 6.43 2.90
N VAL A 122 -11.28 7.48 2.10
CA VAL A 122 -12.47 8.32 2.15
C VAL A 122 -13.56 7.65 1.31
N PRO A 123 -14.79 7.48 1.84
CA PRO A 123 -15.92 7.05 1.04
C PRO A 123 -16.05 8.02 -0.14
N LYS A 124 -15.97 7.51 -1.38
CA LYS A 124 -16.29 8.34 -2.55
C LYS A 124 -17.73 8.81 -2.38
N SER A 125 -17.93 10.10 -2.17
CA SER A 125 -19.24 10.70 -2.37
C SER A 125 -19.62 10.43 -3.82
N ARG A 126 -20.65 9.61 -4.06
CA ARG A 126 -21.29 9.48 -5.38
C ARG A 126 -21.89 10.86 -5.72
N LYS A 127 -21.08 11.78 -6.22
CA LYS A 127 -21.58 12.97 -6.91
C LYS A 127 -21.30 12.79 -8.40
N GLY A 128 -22.38 12.57 -9.16
CA GLY A 128 -22.39 12.70 -10.62
C GLY A 128 -22.11 11.41 -11.40
N ALA A 129 -23.04 10.45 -11.36
CA ALA A 129 -23.29 9.62 -12.54
C ALA A 129 -24.55 10.20 -13.19
N SER A 130 -24.35 11.19 -14.05
CA SER A 130 -25.36 11.72 -14.96
C SER A 130 -24.67 11.95 -16.29
N LEU A 131 -24.79 10.98 -17.20
CA LEU A 131 -24.96 11.13 -18.65
C LEU A 131 -25.52 9.81 -19.17
#